data_AF-V7HT30-F1
#
_entry.id   AF-V7HT30-F1
#
_cell.length_a   1.000
_cell.length_b   1.000
_cell.length_c   1.000
_cell.angle_alpha   90.00
_cell.angle_beta   90.00
_cell.angle_gamma   90.00
#
_symmetry.space_group_name_H-M   'P 1'
#
loop_
_entity.id
_entity.type
_entity.pdbx_description
1 polymer ?
#
loop_
_entity_poly.entity_id
_entity_poly.type
_entity_poly.pdbx_seq_one_letter_code
_entity_poly.pdbx_strand_id
1 'polypeptide(L)' 'MMWRFSKSNGPTEGFHTKMEMMTRRAYGFRNFENYRLRVLTHCGWDGIINRV' A
#
# COMPACT_ATOMS: atom_id res chain seq x y z
N MET A 1 15.96 20.97 0.36
CA MET A 1 14.79 21.12 1.24
C MET A 1 14.24 19.73 1.55
N MET A 2 14.80 19.07 2.56
CA MET A 2 14.46 17.70 2.96
C MET A 2 13.42 17.78 4.07
N TRP A 3 12.17 17.42 3.78
CA TRP A 3 11.14 17.27 4.80
C TRP A 3 11.51 16.06 5.68
N ARG A 4 11.81 16.35 6.95
CA ARG A 4 12.30 15.42 7.97
C ARG A 4 11.17 14.49 8.44
N PHE A 5 11.19 13.24 8.01
CA PHE A 5 10.74 12.13 8.85
C PHE A 5 11.99 11.46 9.44
N SER A 6 12.17 11.55 10.76
CA SER A 6 13.34 10.98 11.47
C SER A 6 13.28 9.45 11.64
N LYS A 7 12.57 8.72 10.76
CA LYS A 7 12.41 7.26 10.83
C LYS A 7 12.68 6.68 9.45
N SER A 8 13.49 5.64 9.39
CA SER A 8 13.86 4.90 8.18
C SER A 8 12.66 4.77 7.21
N ASN A 9 12.88 5.01 5.92
CA ASN A 9 11.86 4.92 4.86
C ASN A 9 11.24 3.51 4.69
N GLY A 10 11.66 2.53 5.49
CA GLY A 10 11.22 1.13 5.45
C GLY A 10 9.69 0.93 5.38
N PRO A 11 8.85 1.63 6.16
CA PRO A 11 7.40 1.48 6.03
C PRO A 11 6.89 1.91 4.65
N THR A 12 7.33 3.07 4.17
CA THR A 12 6.93 3.62 2.87
C THR A 12 7.44 2.75 1.71
N GLU A 13 8.69 2.29 1.79
CA GLU A 13 9.28 1.37 0.81
C GLU A 13 8.56 0.02 0.79
N GLY A 14 8.22 -0.53 1.96
CA GLY A 14 7.44 -1.77 2.07
C GLY A 14 6.04 -1.66 1.45
N PHE A 15 5.35 -0.54 1.68
CA PHE A 15 4.08 -0.26 1.02
C PHE A 15 4.26 -0.14 -0.50
N HIS A 16 5.29 0.58 -0.96
CA HIS A 16 5.55 0.78 -2.37
C HIS A 16 5.84 -0.55 -3.10
N THR A 17 6.73 -1.38 -2.54
CA THR A 17 7.02 -2.72 -3.08
C THR A 17 5.78 -3.60 -3.12
N LYS A 18 4.93 -3.54 -2.09
CA LYS A 18 3.71 -4.35 -2.02
C LYS A 18 2.66 -3.92 -3.04
N MET A 19 2.50 -2.62 -3.26
CA MET A 19 1.65 -2.08 -4.34
C MET A 19 2.14 -2.55 -5.72
N GLU A 20 3.45 -2.53 -5.95
CA GLU A 20 4.05 -2.98 -7.22
C GLU A 20 3.86 -4.49 -7.45
N MET A 21 4.11 -5.32 -6.43
CA MET A 21 3.85 -6.76 -6.49
C MET A 21 2.38 -7.07 -6.78
N MET A 22 1.45 -6.29 -6.20
CA MET A 22 0.02 -6.50 -6.38
C MET A 22 -0.42 -6.23 -7.82
N THR A 23 0.13 -5.17 -8.45
CA THR A 23 -0.09 -4.85 -9.86
C THR A 23 0.51 -5.90 -10.78
N ARG A 24 1.72 -6.39 -10.46
CA ARG A 24 2.39 -7.46 -11.21
C ARG A 24 1.64 -8.78 -11.16
N ARG A 25 1.12 -9.18 -9.98
CA ARG A 25 0.31 -10.40 -9.79
C ARG A 25 -1.08 -10.33 -10.42
N ALA A 26 -1.64 -9.13 -10.54
CA ALA A 26 -2.93 -8.92 -11.18
C ALA A 26 -2.83 -8.78 -12.71
N TYR A 27 -1.63 -8.81 -13.29
CA TYR A 27 -1.37 -8.53 -14.71
C TYR A 27 -1.93 -7.17 -15.17
N GLY A 28 -1.97 -6.20 -14.25
CA GLY A 28 -2.54 -4.87 -14.48
C GLY A 28 -4.00 -4.74 -14.03
N PHE A 29 -4.28 -3.71 -13.23
CA PHE A 29 -5.65 -3.35 -12.88
C PHE A 29 -6.30 -2.56 -14.01
N ARG A 30 -7.32 -3.13 -14.64
CA ARG A 30 -8.12 -2.43 -15.67
C ARG A 30 -9.10 -1.41 -15.08
N ASN A 31 -9.42 -1.52 -13.79
CA ASN A 31 -10.30 -0.59 -13.09
C ASN A 31 -9.63 -0.05 -11.80
N PHE A 32 -9.65 1.27 -11.64
CA PHE A 32 -9.00 1.94 -10.50
C PHE A 32 -9.69 1.65 -9.17
N GLU A 33 -11.00 1.44 -9.18
CA GLU A 33 -11.75 1.04 -7.99
C GLU A 33 -11.27 -0.31 -7.43
N ASN A 34 -11.01 -1.28 -8.33
CA ASN A 34 -10.48 -2.59 -7.94
C ASN A 34 -9.05 -2.49 -7.40
N TYR A 35 -8.23 -1.58 -7.93
CA TYR A 35 -6.91 -1.29 -7.38
C TYR A 35 -7.01 -0.72 -5.95
N ARG A 36 -7.87 0.27 -5.74
CA ARG A 36 -8.09 0.90 -4.42
C ARG A 36 -8.57 -0.10 -3.38
N LEU A 37 -9.57 -0.92 -3.71
CA LEU A 37 -10.08 -1.95 -2.79
C LEU A 37 -8.97 -2.90 -2.34
N ARG A 38 -8.12 -3.32 -3.27
CA ARG A 38 -7.05 -4.28 -3.00
C ARG A 38 -5.91 -3.66 -2.20
N VAL A 39 -5.56 -2.40 -2.46
CA VAL A 39 -4.64 -1.62 -1.61
C VAL A 39 -5.20 -1.46 -0.20
N LEU A 40 -6.49 -1.15 -0.04
CA LEU A 40 -7.14 -1.05 1.27
C LEU A 40 -7.16 -2.40 2.00
N THR A 41 -7.45 -3.51 1.32
CA THR A 41 -7.40 -4.85 1.90
C THR A 41 -5.99 -5.28 2.30
N HIS A 42 -4.94 -4.91 1.57
CA HIS A 42 -3.58 -5.38 1.85
C HIS A 42 -2.74 -4.43 2.71
N CYS A 43 -2.99 -3.13 2.63
CA CYS A 43 -2.23 -2.09 3.32
C CYS A 43 -3.05 -1.33 4.37
N GLY A 44 -4.39 -1.33 4.26
CA GLY A 44 -5.30 -0.76 5.27
C GLY A 44 -5.77 -1.78 6.33
N TRP A 45 -5.70 -3.08 6.03
CA TRP A 45 -5.99 -4.18 6.96
C TRP A 45 -4.80 -4.50 7.90
N ASP A 46 -3.87 -3.58 8.10
CA ASP A 46 -2.82 -3.73 9.12
C ASP A 46 -3.40 -3.43 10.53
N GLY A 47 -4.45 -4.16 10.93
CA GLY A 47 -5.03 -4.13 12.28
C GLY A 47 -5.77 -2.85 12.71
N ILE A 48 -6.01 -1.88 11.82
CA ILE A 48 -6.65 -0.60 12.18
C ILE A 48 -8.17 -0.61 11.97
N ILE A 49 -8.70 -1.35 10.99
CA ILE A 49 -10.15 -1.38 10.72
C ILE A 49 -10.92 -2.29 11.71
N ASN A 50 -10.23 -3.14 12.48
CA ASN A 50 -10.82 -3.99 13.53
C ASN A 50 -10.56 -3.46 14.96
N ARG A 51 -10.19 -2.18 15.10
CA ARG A 51 -10.11 -1.47 16.39
C ARG A 51 -11.15 -0.35 16.50
N VAL A 52 -12.33 -0.58 15.93
CA VAL A 52 -13.55 0.19 16.20
C VAL A 52 -14.71 -0.75 16.40
#